data_AF-A0A9D2W2X7-F1
#
_entry.id   AF-A0A9D2W2X7-F1
#
_cell.length_a   1.000
_cell.length_b   1.000
_cell.length_c   1.000
_cell.angle_alpha   90.00
_cell.angle_beta   90.00
_cell.angle_gamma   90.00
#
_symmetry.space_group_name_H-M   'P 1'
#
loop_
_entity.id
_entity.type
_entity.pdbx_description
1 polymer ?
#
loop_
_entity_poly.entity_id
_entity_poly.type
_entity_poly.pdbx_seq_one_letter_code
_entity_poly.pdbx_strand_id
1 'polypeptide(L)'
;MSNQEKPTCASASDLFHRALNCVDRGDMQQAEDLYQASIRQYEQLYDDQYETPPQILAALGNLALVYADTGRYDQEARALEKALAYGREFARCDENFLPRVVELENDLAFSYSRQGLFPRAEEHYLAALETNEKTLSEYGEEVSERALMRSAVLHNNLAVFYEKKIGDLPRAEEHYRAMLSDRRHLFRLDGNAHGADLKEAVSRVAEFCRLAGRPEGAKALLEEAQGLDE
;
A
#
# COMPACT_ATOMS: atom_id res chain seq x y z
N MET A 1 36.78 29.91 -29.44
CA MET A 1 36.43 29.84 -28.01
C MET A 1 35.37 28.75 -27.90
N SER A 2 35.73 27.63 -27.29
CA SER A 2 34.85 26.46 -27.16
C SER A 2 33.74 26.78 -26.16
N ASN A 3 32.51 26.94 -26.65
CA ASN A 3 31.31 26.90 -25.81
C ASN A 3 31.16 25.45 -25.31
N GLN A 4 31.79 25.14 -24.18
CA GLN A 4 31.38 23.98 -23.40
C GLN A 4 30.06 24.37 -22.73
N GLU A 5 28.95 23.99 -23.36
CA GLU A 5 27.69 23.84 -22.64
C GLU A 5 27.98 22.96 -21.42
N LYS A 6 27.95 23.57 -20.23
CA LYS A 6 27.96 22.80 -18.99
C LYS A 6 26.80 21.81 -19.11
N PRO A 7 27.00 20.50 -18.88
CA PRO A 7 25.89 19.57 -18.86
C PRO A 7 24.87 20.10 -17.86
N THR A 8 23.68 20.48 -18.36
CA THR A 8 22.54 20.84 -17.52
C THR A 8 22.34 19.68 -16.57
N CYS A 9 22.57 19.90 -15.28
CA CYS A 9 22.27 18.90 -14.26
C CYS A 9 20.80 18.51 -14.44
N ALA A 10 20.54 17.23 -14.74
CA ALA A 10 19.17 16.76 -14.90
C ALA A 10 18.42 17.04 -13.59
N SER A 11 17.22 17.61 -13.68
CA SER A 11 16.42 17.87 -12.49
C SER A 11 16.04 16.56 -11.80
N ALA A 12 15.68 16.61 -10.52
CA ALA A 12 15.21 15.43 -9.79
C ALA A 12 14.04 14.73 -10.52
N SER A 13 13.13 15.53 -11.09
CA SER A 13 12.00 15.05 -11.89
C SER A 13 12.44 14.38 -13.20
N ASP A 14 13.42 14.96 -13.91
CA ASP A 14 13.93 14.34 -15.14
C ASP A 14 14.56 12.97 -14.87
N LEU A 15 15.33 12.87 -13.78
CA LEU A 15 15.93 11.61 -13.35
C LEU A 15 14.86 10.57 -13.00
N PHE A 16 13.80 10.99 -12.29
CA PHE A 16 12.67 10.13 -11.96
C PHE A 16 11.95 9.59 -13.23
N HIS A 17 11.62 10.46 -14.18
CA HIS A 17 10.95 10.03 -15.42
C HIS A 17 11.85 9.15 -16.29
N ARG A 18 13.16 9.40 -16.30
CA ARG A 18 14.12 8.51 -16.98
C ARG A 18 14.19 7.15 -16.30
N ALA A 19 14.14 7.09 -14.97
CA ALA A 19 14.10 5.84 -14.23
C ALA A 19 12.87 5.00 -14.58
N LEU A 20 11.68 5.62 -14.65
CA LEU A 20 10.44 4.96 -15.10
C LEU A 20 10.62 4.33 -16.49
N ASN A 21 11.18 5.07 -17.45
CA ASN A 21 11.45 4.54 -18.79
C ASN A 21 12.44 3.36 -18.78
N CYS A 22 13.39 3.31 -17.83
CA CYS A 22 14.30 2.18 -17.68
C CYS A 22 13.58 0.95 -17.13
N VAL A 23 12.67 1.13 -16.16
CA VAL A 23 11.80 0.04 -15.65
C VAL A 23 10.96 -0.54 -16.78
N ASP A 24 10.32 0.30 -17.60
CA ASP A 24 9.50 -0.15 -18.75
C ASP A 24 10.31 -0.96 -19.78
N ARG A 25 11.62 -0.72 -19.86
CA ARG A 25 12.56 -1.45 -20.74
C ARG A 25 13.19 -2.67 -20.07
N GLY A 26 12.93 -2.90 -18.79
CA GLY A 26 13.53 -3.97 -18.00
C GLY A 26 14.96 -3.71 -17.52
N ASP A 27 15.49 -2.49 -17.68
CA ASP A 27 16.83 -2.14 -17.19
C ASP A 27 16.77 -1.70 -15.72
N MET A 28 16.66 -2.70 -14.84
CA MET A 28 16.46 -2.49 -13.39
C MET A 28 17.67 -1.85 -12.72
N GLN A 29 18.89 -2.09 -13.22
CA GLN A 29 20.09 -1.49 -12.64
C GLN A 29 20.16 -0.01 -12.98
N GLN A 30 19.89 0.37 -14.24
CA GLN A 30 19.86 1.77 -14.62
C GLN A 30 18.70 2.52 -13.93
N ALA A 31 17.55 1.87 -13.78
CA ALA A 31 16.42 2.43 -13.03
C ALA A 31 16.79 2.74 -11.58
N GLU A 32 17.44 1.80 -10.89
CA GLU A 32 17.93 1.99 -9.52
C GLU A 32 18.86 3.20 -9.41
N ASP A 33 19.88 3.27 -10.27
CA ASP A 33 20.87 4.36 -10.24
C ASP A 33 20.20 5.73 -10.44
N LEU A 34 19.22 5.80 -11.35
CA LEU A 34 18.47 7.01 -11.66
C LEU A 34 17.50 7.40 -10.52
N TYR A 35 16.79 6.44 -9.91
CA TYR A 35 15.96 6.73 -8.74
C TYR A 35 16.81 7.22 -7.57
N GLN A 36 17.92 6.57 -7.27
CA GLN A 36 18.82 7.02 -6.21
C GLN A 36 19.37 8.43 -6.48
N ALA A 37 19.71 8.75 -7.75
CA ALA A 37 20.13 10.08 -8.13
C ALA A 37 19.01 11.11 -7.99
N SER A 38 17.78 10.76 -8.39
CA SER A 38 16.59 11.59 -8.22
C SER A 38 16.32 11.90 -6.76
N ILE A 39 16.35 10.87 -5.88
CA ILE A 39 16.17 11.02 -4.44
C ILE A 39 17.23 11.96 -3.85
N ARG A 40 18.51 11.76 -4.19
CA ARG A 40 19.59 12.67 -3.71
C ARG A 40 19.36 14.12 -4.12
N GLN A 41 18.84 14.36 -5.32
CA GLN A 41 18.51 15.72 -5.77
C GLN A 41 17.32 16.28 -4.98
N TYR A 42 16.26 15.49 -4.76
CA TYR A 42 15.14 15.91 -3.90
C TYR A 42 15.60 16.22 -2.47
N GLU A 43 16.52 15.43 -1.91
CA GLU A 43 17.10 15.66 -0.57
C GLU A 43 17.96 16.93 -0.51
N GLN A 44 18.66 17.29 -1.58
CA GLN A 44 19.43 18.54 -1.64
C GLN A 44 18.56 19.78 -1.77
N LEU A 45 17.36 19.63 -2.36
CA LEU A 45 16.37 20.69 -2.45
C LEU A 45 15.54 20.83 -1.16
N TYR A 46 15.78 19.96 -0.17
CA TYR A 46 15.11 20.01 1.12
C TYR A 46 15.56 21.25 1.89
N ASP A 47 14.71 22.27 1.94
CA ASP A 47 14.85 23.44 2.80
C ASP A 47 13.64 23.52 3.75
N ASP A 48 13.85 24.04 4.96
CA ASP A 48 12.87 24.13 6.06
C ASP A 48 11.63 24.98 5.72
N GLN A 49 11.57 25.57 4.51
CA GLN A 49 10.47 26.40 4.00
C GLN A 49 9.39 25.64 3.24
N TYR A 50 9.38 24.31 3.30
CA TYR A 50 8.33 23.45 2.76
C TYR A 50 8.11 23.59 1.26
N GLU A 51 8.77 22.72 0.51
CA GLU A 51 8.15 21.93 -0.54
C GLU A 51 9.15 20.84 -0.88
N THR A 52 9.32 19.86 0.02
CA THR A 52 9.85 18.58 -0.46
C THR A 52 8.87 18.12 -1.52
N PRO A 53 9.28 17.95 -2.78
CA PRO A 53 8.32 17.57 -3.79
C PRO A 53 7.75 16.22 -3.35
N PRO A 54 6.41 16.05 -3.22
CA PRO A 54 5.79 14.76 -2.91
C PRO A 54 6.32 13.60 -3.76
N GLN A 55 6.91 13.92 -4.89
CA GLN A 55 7.67 13.06 -5.79
C GLN A 55 8.85 12.32 -5.13
N ILE A 56 9.43 12.76 -4.01
CA ILE A 56 10.44 11.97 -3.29
C ILE A 56 9.86 10.64 -2.78
N LEU A 57 8.59 10.65 -2.31
CA LEU A 57 7.89 9.44 -1.90
C LEU A 57 7.65 8.51 -3.09
N ALA A 58 7.30 9.08 -4.24
CA ALA A 58 7.15 8.31 -5.47
C ALA A 58 8.48 7.69 -5.92
N ALA A 59 9.59 8.43 -5.86
CA ALA A 59 10.91 7.92 -6.21
C ALA A 59 11.36 6.80 -5.27
N LEU A 60 11.15 6.96 -3.95
CA LEU A 60 11.47 5.93 -2.95
C LEU A 60 10.59 4.68 -3.09
N GLY A 61 9.29 4.86 -3.33
CA GLY A 61 8.37 3.74 -3.57
C GLY A 61 8.73 2.95 -4.84
N ASN A 62 9.04 3.63 -5.94
CA ASN A 62 9.48 2.94 -7.15
C ASN A 62 10.86 2.27 -6.99
N LEU A 63 11.78 2.88 -6.24
CA LEU A 63 13.05 2.25 -5.89
C LEU A 63 12.82 0.97 -5.06
N ALA A 64 11.86 1.00 -4.13
CA ALA A 64 11.46 -0.19 -3.37
C ALA A 64 10.91 -1.29 -4.29
N LEU A 65 10.06 -0.95 -5.28
CA LEU A 65 9.59 -1.92 -6.28
C LEU A 65 10.73 -2.52 -7.10
N VAL A 66 11.69 -1.71 -7.56
CA VAL A 66 12.89 -2.22 -8.25
C VAL A 66 13.65 -3.22 -7.37
N TYR A 67 13.80 -2.94 -6.08
CA TYR A 67 14.40 -3.90 -5.15
C TYR A 67 13.56 -5.16 -4.96
N ALA A 68 12.24 -5.04 -4.85
CA ALA A 68 11.32 -6.17 -4.72
C ALA A 68 11.39 -7.12 -5.94
N ASP A 69 11.34 -6.55 -7.15
CA ASP A 69 11.38 -7.28 -8.42
C ASP A 69 12.72 -7.98 -8.67
N THR A 70 13.79 -7.46 -8.06
CA THR A 70 15.13 -8.05 -8.10
C THR A 70 15.44 -8.93 -6.88
N GLY A 71 14.46 -9.19 -6.01
CA GLY A 71 14.59 -10.07 -4.84
C GLY A 71 15.40 -9.49 -3.68
N ARG A 72 15.66 -8.18 -3.68
CA ARG A 72 16.50 -7.46 -2.71
C ARG A 72 15.66 -6.86 -1.58
N TYR A 73 14.97 -7.72 -0.83
CA TYR A 73 13.96 -7.30 0.17
C TYR A 73 14.51 -6.46 1.34
N ASP A 74 15.77 -6.65 1.75
CA ASP A 74 16.39 -5.78 2.76
C ASP A 74 16.52 -4.32 2.28
N GLN A 75 16.83 -4.13 0.99
CA GLN A 75 16.99 -2.81 0.38
C GLN A 75 15.63 -2.16 0.12
N GLU A 76 14.65 -2.96 -0.27
CA GLU A 76 13.24 -2.55 -0.35
C GLU A 76 12.76 -2.01 1.00
N ALA A 77 12.89 -2.78 2.08
CA ALA A 77 12.45 -2.36 3.41
C ALA A 77 13.11 -1.04 3.84
N ARG A 78 14.41 -0.86 3.59
CA ARG A 78 15.11 0.42 3.87
C ARG A 78 14.58 1.59 3.05
N ALA A 79 14.25 1.36 1.77
CA ALA A 79 13.67 2.40 0.92
C ALA A 79 12.26 2.80 1.41
N LEU A 80 11.44 1.82 1.79
CA LEU A 80 10.11 2.03 2.37
C LEU A 80 10.15 2.70 3.75
N GLU A 81 11.08 2.32 4.64
CA GLU A 81 11.28 2.99 5.93
C GLU A 81 11.66 4.46 5.73
N LYS A 82 12.54 4.75 4.77
CA LYS A 82 12.89 6.13 4.41
C LYS A 82 11.71 6.90 3.83
N ALA A 83 10.91 6.28 2.96
CA ALA A 83 9.68 6.89 2.45
C ALA A 83 8.68 7.17 3.58
N LEU A 84 8.51 6.24 4.51
CA LEU A 84 7.61 6.37 5.65
C LEU A 84 8.03 7.51 6.57
N ALA A 85 9.33 7.72 6.77
CA ALA A 85 9.84 8.86 7.54
C ALA A 85 9.41 10.20 6.91
N TYR A 86 9.66 10.39 5.60
CA TYR A 86 9.18 11.57 4.87
C TYR A 86 7.66 11.69 4.86
N GLY A 87 6.95 10.59 4.64
CA GLY A 87 5.48 10.57 4.62
C GLY A 87 4.89 11.03 5.95
N ARG A 88 5.48 10.62 7.07
CA ARG A 88 5.08 11.07 8.41
C ARG A 88 5.43 12.54 8.66
N GLU A 89 6.55 13.03 8.14
CA GLU A 89 6.89 14.45 8.19
C GLU A 89 5.88 15.29 7.40
N PHE A 90 5.52 14.88 6.17
CA PHE A 90 4.53 15.59 5.37
C PHE A 90 3.15 15.54 6.02
N ALA A 91 2.76 14.40 6.60
CA ALA A 91 1.49 14.25 7.31
C ALA A 91 1.38 15.13 8.56
N ARG A 92 2.49 15.53 9.19
CA ARG A 92 2.48 16.50 10.30
C ARG A 92 2.18 17.92 9.83
N CYS A 93 2.42 18.21 8.55
CA CYS A 93 2.27 19.53 7.96
C CYS A 93 0.96 19.64 7.17
N ASP A 94 0.52 18.54 6.57
CA ASP A 94 -0.73 18.39 5.85
C ASP A 94 -1.26 16.95 5.99
N GLU A 95 -2.38 16.77 6.69
CA GLU A 95 -3.00 15.46 6.93
C GLU A 95 -3.46 14.76 5.64
N ASN A 96 -3.54 15.47 4.50
CA ASN A 96 -3.80 14.85 3.19
C ASN A 96 -2.73 13.82 2.78
N PHE A 97 -1.57 13.78 3.47
CA PHE A 97 -0.55 12.75 3.29
C PHE A 97 -0.79 11.48 4.11
N LEU A 98 -1.74 11.45 5.05
CA LEU A 98 -2.07 10.25 5.84
C LEU A 98 -2.39 9.02 4.97
N PRO A 99 -3.18 9.12 3.87
CA PRO A 99 -3.38 7.99 2.97
C PRO A 99 -2.08 7.40 2.40
N ARG A 100 -1.07 8.25 2.14
CA ARG A 100 0.23 7.79 1.66
C ARG A 100 1.02 7.10 2.77
N VAL A 101 0.90 7.55 4.01
CA VAL A 101 1.49 6.87 5.18
C VAL A 101 0.90 5.47 5.34
N VAL A 102 -0.43 5.32 5.20
CA VAL A 102 -1.12 4.02 5.24
C VAL A 102 -0.56 3.06 4.19
N GLU A 103 -0.41 3.50 2.94
CA GLU A 103 0.15 2.68 1.86
C GLU A 103 1.58 2.22 2.18
N LEU A 104 2.44 3.13 2.64
CA LEU A 104 3.83 2.83 2.98
C LEU A 104 3.96 1.84 4.15
N GLU A 105 3.10 1.96 5.17
CA GLU A 105 3.06 1.01 6.29
C GLU A 105 2.61 -0.38 5.80
N ASN A 106 1.60 -0.46 4.95
CA ASN A 106 1.16 -1.72 4.36
C ASN A 106 2.24 -2.38 3.49
N ASP A 107 2.95 -1.61 2.67
CA ASP A 107 4.02 -2.12 1.81
C ASP A 107 5.20 -2.64 2.63
N LEU A 108 5.56 -1.91 3.71
CA LEU A 108 6.61 -2.34 4.63
C LEU A 108 6.22 -3.62 5.38
N ALA A 109 4.95 -3.74 5.76
CA ALA A 109 4.41 -4.97 6.34
C ALA A 109 4.54 -6.16 5.38
N PHE A 110 4.19 -5.96 4.10
CA PHE A 110 4.35 -6.98 3.06
C PHE A 110 5.82 -7.37 2.85
N SER A 111 6.72 -6.38 2.80
CA SER A 111 8.17 -6.62 2.69
C SER A 111 8.67 -7.49 3.85
N TYR A 112 8.32 -7.15 5.09
CA TYR A 112 8.72 -7.94 6.26
C TYR A 112 8.10 -9.33 6.30
N SER A 113 6.85 -9.46 5.86
CA SER A 113 6.17 -10.76 5.74
C SER A 113 6.89 -11.69 4.77
N ARG A 114 7.38 -11.18 3.62
CA ARG A 114 8.18 -11.98 2.67
C ARG A 114 9.53 -12.41 3.24
N GLN A 115 10.12 -11.60 4.10
CA GLN A 115 11.38 -11.90 4.79
C GLN A 115 11.21 -12.85 5.99
N GLY A 116 9.97 -13.21 6.36
CA GLY A 116 9.70 -14.02 7.55
C GLY A 116 9.80 -13.24 8.86
N LEU A 117 9.93 -11.91 8.80
CA LEU A 117 10.00 -11.02 9.95
C LEU A 117 8.59 -10.68 10.46
N PHE A 118 7.84 -11.71 10.84
CA PHE A 118 6.40 -11.61 11.13
C PHE A 118 6.03 -10.61 12.23
N PRO A 119 6.75 -10.48 13.36
CA PRO A 119 6.42 -9.47 14.37
C PRO A 119 6.49 -8.04 13.82
N ARG A 120 7.47 -7.75 12.95
CA ARG A 120 7.59 -6.43 12.30
C ARG A 120 6.49 -6.23 11.26
N ALA A 121 6.13 -7.28 10.52
CA ALA A 121 5.04 -7.23 9.58
C ALA A 121 3.70 -6.90 10.27
N GLU A 122 3.41 -7.58 11.38
CA GLU A 122 2.19 -7.34 12.17
C GLU A 122 2.14 -5.91 12.70
N GLU A 123 3.25 -5.41 13.27
CA GLU A 123 3.36 -4.02 13.75
C GLU A 123 2.98 -3.01 12.66
N HIS A 124 3.53 -3.17 11.45
CA HIS A 124 3.26 -2.24 10.35
C HIS A 124 1.86 -2.38 9.75
N TYR A 125 1.29 -3.59 9.69
CA TYR A 125 -0.09 -3.76 9.27
C TYR A 125 -1.08 -3.09 10.25
N LEU A 126 -0.86 -3.25 11.55
CA LEU A 126 -1.70 -2.62 12.57
C LEU A 126 -1.53 -1.10 12.58
N ALA A 127 -0.30 -0.60 12.40
CA ALA A 127 -0.06 0.83 12.23
C ALA A 127 -0.82 1.41 11.02
N ALA A 128 -0.83 0.70 9.89
CA ALA A 128 -1.56 1.12 8.69
C ALA A 128 -3.07 1.23 8.96
N LEU A 129 -3.65 0.29 9.72
CA LEU A 129 -5.06 0.38 10.15
C LEU A 129 -5.29 1.59 11.07
N GLU A 130 -4.46 1.78 12.10
CA GLU A 130 -4.59 2.93 13.02
C GLU A 130 -4.49 4.27 12.28
N THR A 131 -3.56 4.38 11.33
CA THR A 131 -3.43 5.57 10.50
C THR A 131 -4.66 5.77 9.60
N ASN A 132 -5.21 4.70 9.02
CA ASN A 132 -6.42 4.80 8.21
C ASN A 132 -7.67 5.14 9.05
N GLU A 133 -7.75 4.67 10.29
CA GLU A 133 -8.81 5.04 11.24
C GLU A 133 -8.83 6.54 11.54
N LYS A 134 -7.65 7.18 11.65
CA LYS A 134 -7.56 8.65 11.77
C LYS A 134 -8.22 9.32 10.56
N THR A 135 -7.91 8.85 9.35
CA THR A 135 -8.57 9.35 8.13
C THR A 135 -10.07 9.09 8.08
N LEU A 136 -10.58 8.02 8.71
CA LEU A 136 -12.02 7.75 8.79
C LEU A 136 -12.73 8.70 9.79
N SER A 137 -12.07 9.02 10.90
CA SER A 137 -12.64 9.84 11.97
C SER A 137 -12.80 11.33 11.62
N GLU A 138 -11.98 11.84 10.69
CA GLU A 138 -11.97 13.25 10.30
C GLU A 138 -13.13 13.67 9.39
N TYR A 139 -13.75 12.74 8.65
CA TYR A 139 -14.85 13.05 7.72
C TYR A 139 -16.26 13.00 8.35
N GLY A 140 -16.39 12.74 9.65
CA GLY A 140 -17.68 12.75 10.36
C GLY A 140 -18.63 11.62 9.95
N GLU A 141 -19.94 11.93 9.81
CA GLU A 141 -20.97 10.95 9.37
C GLU A 141 -20.77 10.48 7.92
N GLU A 142 -20.02 11.25 7.12
CA GLU A 142 -19.72 10.91 5.73
C GLU A 142 -18.43 10.09 5.70
N VAL A 143 -18.58 8.76 5.71
CA VAL A 143 -17.41 7.89 5.63
C VAL A 143 -16.79 8.03 4.23
N SER A 144 -15.53 8.49 4.17
CA SER A 144 -14.80 8.58 2.90
C SER A 144 -14.74 7.20 2.23
N GLU A 145 -15.39 7.06 1.09
CA GLU A 145 -15.41 5.84 0.26
C GLU A 145 -13.98 5.31 0.06
N ARG A 146 -13.03 6.20 -0.22
CA ARG A 146 -11.60 5.85 -0.39
C ARG A 146 -10.98 5.30 0.89
N ALA A 147 -11.35 5.82 2.06
CA ALA A 147 -10.84 5.33 3.35
C ALA A 147 -11.43 3.96 3.71
N LEU A 148 -12.70 3.70 3.39
CA LEU A 148 -13.32 2.38 3.51
C LEU A 148 -12.69 1.37 2.55
N MET A 149 -12.40 1.77 1.31
CA MET A 149 -11.70 0.92 0.34
C MET A 149 -10.31 0.52 0.87
N ARG A 150 -9.54 1.47 1.40
CA ARG A 150 -8.25 1.17 2.06
C ARG A 150 -8.43 0.25 3.26
N SER A 151 -9.39 0.51 4.13
CA SER A 151 -9.71 -0.34 5.29
C SER A 151 -9.96 -1.79 4.88
N ALA A 152 -10.80 -2.01 3.85
CA ALA A 152 -11.08 -3.35 3.33
C ALA A 152 -9.82 -4.05 2.81
N VAL A 153 -8.92 -3.34 2.13
CA VAL A 153 -7.64 -3.89 1.64
C VAL A 153 -6.70 -4.25 2.80
N LEU A 154 -6.58 -3.38 3.79
CA LEU A 154 -5.74 -3.62 4.98
C LEU A 154 -6.23 -4.85 5.76
N HIS A 155 -7.54 -4.95 5.99
CA HIS A 155 -8.15 -6.11 6.63
C HIS A 155 -7.97 -7.38 5.82
N ASN A 156 -8.08 -7.34 4.49
CA ASN A 156 -7.76 -8.49 3.65
C ASN A 156 -6.30 -8.95 3.84
N ASN A 157 -5.36 -8.01 3.79
CA ASN A 157 -3.94 -8.32 3.90
C ASN A 157 -3.59 -8.91 5.28
N LEU A 158 -4.14 -8.34 6.35
CA LEU A 158 -4.01 -8.87 7.71
C LEU A 158 -4.65 -10.26 7.86
N ALA A 159 -5.83 -10.47 7.29
CA ALA A 159 -6.49 -11.76 7.33
C ALA A 159 -5.64 -12.86 6.66
N VAL A 160 -5.13 -12.58 5.45
CA VAL A 160 -4.23 -13.49 4.72
C VAL A 160 -2.92 -13.69 5.48
N PHE A 161 -2.38 -12.63 6.09
CA PHE A 161 -1.18 -12.72 6.92
C PHE A 161 -1.37 -13.66 8.11
N TYR A 162 -2.43 -13.46 8.90
CA TYR A 162 -2.72 -14.35 10.03
C TYR A 162 -3.04 -15.78 9.58
N GLU A 163 -3.80 -15.96 8.50
CA GLU A 163 -4.16 -17.27 7.99
C GLU A 163 -2.94 -18.05 7.48
N LYS A 164 -2.13 -17.43 6.60
CA LYS A 164 -1.09 -18.13 5.83
C LYS A 164 0.29 -18.05 6.43
N LYS A 165 0.60 -17.01 7.21
CA LYS A 165 1.95 -16.79 7.79
C LYS A 165 2.00 -17.17 9.26
N ILE A 166 1.00 -16.78 10.03
CA ILE A 166 0.95 -17.05 11.48
C ILE A 166 0.23 -18.37 11.80
N GLY A 167 -0.82 -18.70 11.06
CA GLY A 167 -1.73 -19.81 11.36
C GLY A 167 -2.78 -19.48 12.43
N ASP A 168 -2.99 -18.20 12.76
CA ASP A 168 -4.00 -17.74 13.71
C ASP A 168 -5.34 -17.54 13.00
N LEU A 169 -6.09 -18.64 12.87
CA LEU A 169 -7.41 -18.62 12.21
C LEU A 169 -8.43 -17.70 12.90
N PRO A 170 -8.50 -17.63 14.25
CA PRO A 170 -9.38 -16.67 14.93
C PRO A 170 -9.12 -15.21 14.54
N ARG A 171 -7.86 -14.74 14.56
CA ARG A 171 -7.53 -13.37 14.13
C ARG A 171 -7.74 -13.15 12.64
N ALA A 172 -7.44 -14.16 11.81
CA ALA A 172 -7.75 -14.09 10.39
C ALA A 172 -9.25 -13.89 10.14
N GLU A 173 -10.10 -14.60 10.87
CA GLU A 173 -11.56 -14.50 10.76
C GLU A 173 -12.09 -13.14 11.18
N GLU A 174 -11.52 -12.52 12.22
CA GLU A 174 -11.87 -11.17 12.65
C GLU A 174 -11.65 -10.16 11.51
N HIS A 175 -10.49 -10.21 10.88
CA HIS A 175 -10.19 -9.30 9.77
C HIS A 175 -10.97 -9.63 8.50
N TYR A 176 -11.24 -10.91 8.20
CA TYR A 176 -12.14 -11.26 7.09
C TYR A 176 -13.56 -10.73 7.30
N ARG A 177 -14.06 -10.74 8.54
CA ARG A 177 -15.37 -10.13 8.87
C ARG A 177 -15.35 -8.62 8.69
N ALA A 178 -14.30 -7.94 9.17
CA ALA A 178 -14.16 -6.50 9.01
C ALA A 178 -14.09 -6.10 7.51
N MET A 179 -13.26 -6.81 6.72
CA MET A 179 -13.21 -6.63 5.26
C MET A 179 -14.60 -6.77 4.61
N LEU A 180 -15.36 -7.84 4.92
CA LEU A 180 -16.70 -8.02 4.36
C LEU A 180 -17.67 -6.93 4.80
N SER A 181 -17.56 -6.45 6.04
CA SER A 181 -18.37 -5.33 6.54
C SER A 181 -18.14 -4.07 5.70
N ASP A 182 -16.87 -3.72 5.46
CA ASP A 182 -16.49 -2.55 4.67
C ASP A 182 -16.92 -2.70 3.20
N ARG A 183 -16.69 -3.87 2.59
CA ARG A 183 -17.11 -4.14 1.21
C ARG A 183 -18.63 -4.09 1.03
N ARG A 184 -19.40 -4.60 1.99
CA ARG A 184 -20.87 -4.47 1.99
C ARG A 184 -21.31 -3.02 2.17
N HIS A 185 -20.58 -2.23 2.96
CA HIS A 185 -20.86 -0.80 3.08
C HIS A 185 -20.63 -0.09 1.75
N LEU A 186 -19.47 -0.29 1.12
CA LEU A 186 -19.15 0.26 -0.19
C LEU A 186 -20.18 -0.12 -1.26
N PHE A 187 -20.61 -1.38 -1.28
CA PHE A 187 -21.67 -1.84 -2.19
C PHE A 187 -23.02 -1.12 -1.97
N ARG A 188 -23.37 -0.76 -0.72
CA ARG A 188 -24.57 0.04 -0.45
C ARG A 188 -24.45 1.49 -0.94
N LEU A 189 -23.23 2.02 -1.03
CA LEU A 189 -22.98 3.37 -1.56
C LEU A 189 -23.06 3.36 -3.08
N ASP A 190 -22.38 2.43 -3.74
CA ASP A 190 -22.44 2.24 -5.20
C ASP A 190 -22.27 0.75 -5.54
N GLY A 191 -23.39 0.06 -5.78
CA GLY A 191 -23.39 -1.36 -6.09
C GLY A 191 -22.70 -1.70 -7.41
N ASN A 192 -22.73 -0.80 -8.39
CA ASN A 192 -22.10 -1.02 -9.69
C ASN A 192 -20.58 -0.90 -9.59
N ALA A 193 -20.08 0.08 -8.84
CA ALA A 193 -18.64 0.27 -8.65
C ALA A 193 -18.02 -0.84 -7.79
N HIS A 194 -18.73 -1.30 -6.75
CA HIS A 194 -18.16 -2.17 -5.71
C HIS A 194 -18.65 -3.64 -5.74
N GLY A 195 -19.54 -4.00 -6.67
CA GLY A 195 -20.08 -5.35 -6.77
C GLY A 195 -19.03 -6.43 -7.04
N ALA A 196 -18.07 -6.14 -7.94
CA ALA A 196 -16.99 -7.07 -8.24
C ALA A 196 -16.08 -7.33 -7.03
N ASP A 197 -15.68 -6.26 -6.34
CA ASP A 197 -14.83 -6.33 -5.14
C ASP A 197 -15.52 -7.07 -3.99
N LEU A 198 -16.83 -6.87 -3.80
CA LEU A 198 -17.60 -7.61 -2.80
C LEU A 198 -17.65 -9.12 -3.14
N LYS A 199 -17.86 -9.49 -4.41
CA LYS A 199 -17.85 -10.89 -4.83
C LYS A 199 -16.50 -11.56 -4.65
N GLU A 200 -15.41 -10.85 -4.94
CA GLU A 200 -14.06 -11.37 -4.68
C GLU A 200 -13.84 -11.59 -3.18
N ALA A 201 -14.19 -10.60 -2.35
CA ALA A 201 -14.10 -10.68 -0.90
C ALA A 201 -14.91 -11.87 -0.35
N VAL A 202 -16.15 -12.03 -0.80
CA VAL A 202 -17.03 -13.16 -0.43
C VAL A 202 -16.41 -14.51 -0.84
N SER A 203 -15.87 -14.60 -2.05
CA SER A 203 -15.22 -15.83 -2.54
C SER A 203 -14.02 -16.22 -1.69
N ARG A 204 -13.21 -15.23 -1.30
CA ARG A 204 -12.04 -15.41 -0.43
C ARG A 204 -12.42 -15.90 0.97
N VAL A 205 -13.42 -15.26 1.59
CA VAL A 205 -13.90 -15.70 2.92
C VAL A 205 -14.60 -17.05 2.86
N ALA A 206 -15.30 -17.37 1.76
CA ALA A 206 -15.86 -18.69 1.55
C ALA A 206 -14.78 -19.77 1.45
N GLU A 207 -13.67 -19.50 0.75
CA GLU A 207 -12.51 -20.40 0.73
C GLU A 207 -11.93 -20.61 2.13
N PHE A 208 -11.70 -19.52 2.88
CA PHE A 208 -11.26 -19.59 4.28
C PHE A 208 -12.20 -20.46 5.14
N CYS A 209 -13.52 -20.26 5.03
CA CYS A 209 -14.51 -21.07 5.74
C CYS A 209 -14.44 -22.56 5.39
N ARG A 210 -14.23 -22.91 4.11
CA ARG A 210 -14.04 -24.31 3.69
C ARG A 210 -12.78 -24.92 4.32
N LEU A 211 -11.66 -24.21 4.25
CA LEU A 211 -10.39 -24.66 4.82
C LEU A 211 -10.47 -24.81 6.35
N ALA A 212 -11.25 -23.96 7.02
CA ALA A 212 -11.54 -24.03 8.44
C ALA A 212 -12.60 -25.10 8.82
N GLY A 213 -13.04 -25.95 7.88
CA GLY A 213 -14.00 -27.02 8.15
C GLY A 213 -15.44 -26.56 8.36
N ARG A 214 -15.81 -25.38 7.85
CA ARG A 214 -17.16 -24.77 7.95
C ARG A 214 -17.80 -24.59 6.56
N PRO A 215 -18.12 -25.69 5.86
CA PRO A 215 -18.63 -25.63 4.49
C PRO A 215 -20.00 -24.94 4.38
N GLU A 216 -20.86 -25.02 5.40
CA GLU A 216 -22.16 -24.35 5.40
C GLU A 216 -22.02 -22.82 5.42
N GLY A 217 -21.07 -22.30 6.21
CA GLY A 217 -20.76 -20.87 6.21
C GLY A 217 -20.24 -20.39 4.86
N ALA A 218 -19.40 -21.20 4.21
CA ALA A 218 -18.92 -20.91 2.86
C ALA A 218 -20.05 -20.91 1.81
N LYS A 219 -20.99 -21.85 1.92
CA LYS A 219 -22.13 -21.95 1.02
C LYS A 219 -23.05 -20.73 1.15
N ALA A 220 -23.40 -20.34 2.37
CA ALA A 220 -24.25 -19.17 2.62
C ALA A 220 -23.63 -17.87 2.05
N LEU A 221 -22.31 -17.72 2.19
CA LEU A 221 -21.57 -16.60 1.59
C LEU A 221 -21.66 -16.61 0.05
N LEU A 222 -21.50 -17.76 -0.59
CA LEU A 222 -21.56 -17.84 -2.05
C LEU A 222 -22.98 -17.63 -2.61
N GLU A 223 -24.00 -18.03 -1.88
CA GLU A 223 -25.41 -17.74 -2.21
C GLU A 223 -25.68 -16.23 -2.14
N GLU A 224 -25.13 -15.52 -1.14
CA GLU A 224 -25.17 -14.05 -1.08
C GLU A 224 -24.55 -13.43 -2.34
N ALA A 225 -23.36 -13.87 -2.76
CA ALA A 225 -22.69 -13.32 -3.93
C ALA A 225 -23.46 -13.52 -5.25
N GLN A 226 -24.22 -14.62 -5.38
CA GLN A 226 -25.07 -14.88 -6.55
C GLN A 226 -26.24 -13.88 -6.64
N GLY A 227 -26.78 -13.45 -5.51
CA GLY A 227 -27.84 -12.45 -5.46
C GLY A 227 -27.40 -11.01 -5.75
N LEU A 228 -26.10 -10.76 -5.93
CA LEU A 228 -25.56 -9.44 -6.27
C LEU A 228 -25.55 -9.15 -7.79
N ASP A 229 -25.95 -10.12 -8.63
CA ASP A 229 -26.06 -10.00 -10.10
C ASP A 229 -27.46 -9.58 -10.60
N GLU A 230 -28.44 -9.49 -9.69
CA GLU A 230 -29.86 -9.17 -9.97
C GLU A 230 -30.23 -7.73 -9.62
#